data_AF-A0A7K2YSM2-F1
#
_entry.id   AF-A0A7K2YSM2-F1
#
_cell.length_a   1.000
_cell.length_b   1.000
_cell.length_c   1.000
_cell.angle_alpha   90.00
_cell.angle_beta   90.00
_cell.angle_gamma   90.00
#
_symmetry.space_group_name_H-M   'P 1'
#
loop_
_entity.id
_entity.type
_entity.pdbx_description
1 polymer ?
#
loop_
_entity_poly.entity_id
_entity_poly.type
_entity_poly.pdbx_seq_one_letter_code
_entity_poly.pdbx_strand_id
1 'polypeptide(L)'
;MGGGQEVGQGKRVRPDVDRHDLAVGIPRILELLDASGVPATFYVEGWSALHHPDAVDALLTRGHDVGLHGWVHERWAALGTDERRRILADGTAALRSAGCARPGFR
;
A
#
# COMPACT_ATOMS: atom_id res chain seq x y z
N MET A 1 -11.56 3.68 -7.75
CA MET A 1 -11.64 2.57 -6.78
C MET A 1 -10.89 1.41 -7.41
N GLY A 2 -9.76 0.99 -6.83
CA GLY A 2 -8.91 -0.05 -7.42
C GLY A 2 -9.50 -1.45 -7.25
N GLY A 3 -9.08 -2.42 -8.08
CA GLY A 3 -9.59 -3.79 -8.04
C GLY A 3 -9.43 -4.53 -6.69
N GLY A 4 -8.58 -4.06 -5.77
CA GLY A 4 -8.41 -4.65 -4.44
C GLY A 4 -9.69 -4.60 -3.59
N GLN A 5 -10.43 -3.49 -3.63
CA GLN A 5 -11.68 -3.35 -2.89
C GLN A 5 -12.76 -4.30 -3.42
N GLU A 6 -12.79 -4.55 -4.72
CA GLU A 6 -13.72 -5.48 -5.34
C GLU A 6 -13.41 -6.93 -4.99
N VAL A 7 -12.12 -7.28 -4.89
CA VAL A 7 -11.69 -8.59 -4.38
C VAL A 7 -12.10 -8.75 -2.91
N GLY A 8 -11.87 -7.75 -2.07
CA GLY A 8 -12.31 -7.77 -0.66
C GLY A 8 -13.82 -7.92 -0.49
N GLN A 9 -14.61 -7.45 -1.47
CA GLN A 9 -16.08 -7.59 -1.50
C GLN A 9 -16.56 -8.88 -2.20
N GLY A 10 -15.65 -9.75 -2.66
CA GLY A 10 -15.99 -10.96 -3.41
C GLY A 10 -16.54 -10.71 -4.82
N LYS A 11 -16.45 -9.47 -5.33
CA LYS A 11 -16.91 -9.07 -6.67
C LYS A 11 -15.89 -9.38 -7.75
N ARG A 12 -14.66 -9.74 -7.39
CA ARG A 12 -13.56 -10.05 -8.31
C ARG A 12 -12.65 -11.14 -7.75
N VAL A 13 -12.12 -11.99 -8.65
CA VAL A 13 -11.28 -13.14 -8.28
C VAL A 13 -9.79 -12.78 -8.16
N ARG A 14 -9.32 -11.80 -8.94
CA ARG A 14 -7.93 -11.32 -8.94
C ARG A 14 -7.91 -9.80 -9.01
N PRO A 15 -6.94 -9.12 -8.38
CA PRO A 15 -6.80 -7.66 -8.53
C PRO A 15 -6.40 -7.30 -9.98
N ASP A 16 -6.42 -6.01 -10.29
CA ASP A 16 -6.18 -5.53 -11.66
C ASP A 16 -4.94 -6.14 -12.30
N VAL A 17 -5.14 -6.71 -13.49
CA VAL A 17 -4.09 -7.33 -14.31
C VAL A 17 -3.16 -6.27 -14.94
N ASP A 18 -3.64 -5.04 -15.08
CA ASP A 18 -2.93 -3.91 -15.65
C ASP A 18 -2.82 -2.76 -14.63
N ARG A 19 -1.86 -2.87 -13.71
CA ARG A 19 -1.58 -1.83 -12.68
C ARG A 19 -0.75 -0.69 -13.27
N HIS A 20 -1.35 0.13 -14.13
CA HIS A 20 -0.68 1.29 -14.74
C HIS A 20 -0.13 2.28 -13.69
N ASP A 21 -0.83 2.40 -12.56
CA ASP A 21 -0.38 3.14 -11.38
C ASP A 21 1.00 2.68 -10.89
N LEU A 22 1.19 1.37 -10.73
CA LEU A 22 2.46 0.82 -10.25
C LEU A 22 3.53 0.76 -11.36
N ALA A 23 3.14 0.45 -12.59
CA ALA A 23 4.09 0.29 -13.70
C ALA A 23 4.58 1.64 -14.27
N VAL A 24 3.78 2.71 -14.14
CA VAL A 24 4.06 4.00 -14.77
C VAL A 24 3.98 5.15 -13.78
N GLY A 25 2.94 5.19 -12.94
CA GLY A 25 2.72 6.28 -11.99
C GLY A 25 3.81 6.37 -10.92
N ILE A 26 4.02 5.30 -10.17
CA ILE A 26 5.02 5.23 -9.09
C ILE A 26 6.44 5.51 -9.63
N PRO A 27 6.94 4.86 -10.70
CA PRO A 27 8.27 5.16 -11.23
C PRO A 27 8.47 6.63 -11.57
N ARG A 28 7.50 7.28 -12.22
CA ARG A 28 7.59 8.70 -12.59
C ARG A 28 7.59 9.64 -11.39
N ILE A 29 6.81 9.32 -10.35
CA ILE A 29 6.82 10.10 -9.10
C ILE A 29 8.18 9.96 -8.42
N LEU A 30 8.73 8.75 -8.38
CA LEU A 30 10.05 8.51 -7.78
C LEU A 30 11.16 9.21 -8.55
N GLU A 31 11.16 9.16 -9.88
CA GLU A 31 12.11 9.91 -10.71
C GLU A 31 12.05 11.42 -10.43
N LEU A 32 10.84 11.98 -10.26
CA LEU A 32 10.66 13.40 -9.93
C LEU A 32 11.20 13.74 -8.53
N LEU A 33 10.92 12.90 -7.54
CA LEU A 33 11.39 13.08 -6.17
C LEU A 33 12.92 12.93 -6.07
N ASP A 34 13.49 11.96 -6.78
CA ASP A 34 14.93 11.74 -6.92
C ASP A 34 15.60 12.97 -7.55
N ALA A 35 15.06 13.49 -8.66
CA ALA A 35 15.56 14.69 -9.32
C ALA A 35 15.47 15.94 -8.45
N SER A 36 14.51 15.97 -7.52
CA SER A 36 14.31 17.08 -6.59
C SER A 36 15.09 16.93 -5.28
N GLY A 37 15.65 15.74 -5.01
CA GLY A 37 16.28 15.41 -3.72
C GLY A 37 15.31 15.47 -2.53
N VAL A 38 14.01 15.23 -2.75
CA VAL A 38 12.96 15.40 -1.74
C VAL A 38 12.46 14.04 -1.26
N PRO A 39 12.61 13.69 0.03
CA PRO A 39 11.96 12.50 0.58
C PRO A 39 10.46 12.73 0.74
N ALA A 40 9.69 11.64 0.66
CA ALA A 40 8.25 11.64 0.85
C ALA A 40 7.81 10.46 1.72
N THR A 41 6.57 10.52 2.22
CA THR A 41 5.91 9.41 2.89
C THR A 41 4.78 8.88 2.02
N PHE A 42 4.80 7.58 1.74
CA PHE A 42 3.78 6.89 0.95
C PHE A 42 2.89 6.04 1.86
N TYR A 43 1.58 6.24 1.77
CA TYR A 43 0.60 5.44 2.50
C TYR A 43 0.07 4.35 1.58
N VAL A 44 0.43 3.10 1.89
CA VAL A 44 0.23 1.92 1.06
C VAL A 44 -0.78 0.99 1.72
N GLU A 45 -1.72 0.48 0.93
CA GLU A 45 -2.64 -0.57 1.34
C GLU A 45 -1.90 -1.87 1.72
N GLY A 46 -2.32 -2.53 2.80
CA GLY A 46 -1.79 -3.84 3.18
C GLY A 46 -1.92 -4.89 2.07
N TRP A 47 -3.03 -4.85 1.31
CA TRP A 47 -3.20 -5.71 0.14
C TRP A 47 -2.15 -5.45 -0.94
N SER A 48 -1.90 -4.17 -1.26
CA SER A 48 -0.91 -3.80 -2.27
C SER A 48 0.50 -4.16 -1.81
N ALA A 49 0.82 -3.97 -0.54
CA ALA A 49 2.10 -4.41 0.04
C ALA A 49 2.31 -5.92 -0.03
N LEU A 50 1.25 -6.71 0.19
CA LEU A 50 1.33 -8.18 0.13
C LEU A 50 1.57 -8.69 -1.29
N HIS A 51 0.95 -8.07 -2.30
CA HIS A 51 0.98 -8.55 -3.68
C HIS A 51 2.05 -7.88 -4.56
N HIS A 52 2.56 -6.72 -4.14
CA HIS A 52 3.57 -5.93 -4.85
C HIS A 52 4.67 -5.45 -3.87
N PRO A 53 5.36 -6.38 -3.18
CA PRO A 53 6.39 -6.02 -2.20
C PRO A 53 7.58 -5.31 -2.85
N ASP A 54 7.84 -5.55 -4.13
CA ASP A 54 8.85 -4.88 -4.95
C ASP A 54 8.60 -3.37 -5.06
N ALA A 55 7.33 -2.96 -5.17
CA ALA A 55 6.97 -1.55 -5.18
C ALA A 55 7.29 -0.89 -3.82
N VAL A 56 7.02 -1.58 -2.71
CA VAL A 56 7.34 -1.07 -1.36
C VAL A 56 8.86 -0.98 -1.15
N ASP A 57 9.60 -2.02 -1.56
CA ASP A 57 11.06 -2.02 -1.51
C ASP A 57 11.67 -0.86 -2.32
N ALA A 58 11.14 -0.59 -3.52
CA ALA A 58 11.56 0.53 -4.36
C ALA A 58 11.33 1.92 -3.72
N LEU A 59 10.34 2.06 -2.84
CA LEU A 59 10.13 3.27 -2.05
C LEU A 59 11.19 3.39 -0.95
N LEU A 60 11.39 2.32 -0.19
CA LEU A 60 12.28 2.29 0.97
C LEU A 60 13.76 2.46 0.56
N THR A 61 14.18 1.78 -0.50
CA THR A 61 15.55 1.84 -1.03
C THR A 61 15.94 3.23 -1.54
N ARG A 62 14.95 4.04 -1.97
CA ARG A 62 15.13 5.44 -2.35
C ARG A 62 15.05 6.43 -1.16
N GLY A 63 14.93 5.92 0.07
CA GLY A 63 14.91 6.75 1.28
C GLY A 63 13.55 7.39 1.58
N HIS A 64 12.46 6.85 1.03
CA HIS A 64 11.10 7.27 1.39
C HIS A 64 10.55 6.48 2.57
N ASP A 65 9.64 7.10 3.31
CA ASP A 65 8.90 6.45 4.38
C ASP A 65 7.65 5.75 3.85
N VAL A 66 7.27 4.65 4.48
CA VAL A 66 6.05 3.91 4.14
C VAL A 66 5.15 3.76 5.37
N GLY A 67 3.87 4.06 5.20
CA GLY A 67 2.81 3.86 6.20
C GLY A 67 1.67 3.00 5.66
N LEU A 68 0.86 2.45 6.55
CA LEU A 68 -0.32 1.66 6.22
C LEU A 68 -1.53 2.56 5.92
N HIS A 69 -2.24 2.26 4.82
CA HIS A 69 -3.48 2.93 4.42
C HIS A 69 -4.68 1.99 4.38
N GLY A 70 -4.89 1.24 5.46
CA GLY A 70 -5.88 0.18 5.51
C GLY A 70 -5.49 -1.03 4.66
N TRP A 71 -6.43 -1.94 4.42
CA TRP A 71 -6.23 -3.17 3.68
C TRP A 71 -6.54 -3.01 2.20
N VAL A 72 -7.72 -2.49 1.85
CA VAL A 72 -8.20 -2.30 0.46
C VAL A 72 -9.03 -1.00 0.33
N HIS A 73 -8.63 0.06 1.05
CA HIS A 73 -9.33 1.36 1.05
C HIS A 73 -10.75 1.33 1.63
N GLU A 74 -11.03 0.43 2.57
CA GLU A 74 -12.30 0.40 3.27
C GLU A 74 -12.63 1.71 4.02
N ARG A 75 -13.94 1.99 4.19
CA ARG A 75 -14.42 3.16 4.92
C ARG A 75 -14.18 2.98 6.43
N TRP A 76 -13.02 3.40 6.92
CA TRP A 76 -12.57 3.21 8.30
C TRP A 76 -13.62 3.51 9.39
N ALA A 77 -14.35 4.61 9.24
CA ALA A 77 -15.38 5.04 10.19
C ALA A 77 -16.56 4.06 10.31
N ALA A 78 -16.81 3.24 9.29
CA ALA A 78 -17.90 2.26 9.27
C ALA A 78 -17.51 0.89 9.84
N LEU A 79 -16.22 0.66 10.10
CA LEU A 79 -15.72 -0.64 10.56
C LEU A 79 -16.00 -0.88 12.05
N GLY A 80 -16.26 -2.14 12.39
CA GLY A 80 -16.27 -2.60 13.78
C GLY A 80 -14.87 -2.64 14.38
N THR A 81 -14.77 -2.69 15.72
CA THR A 81 -13.48 -2.72 16.43
C THR A 81 -12.60 -3.90 16.02
N ASP A 82 -13.17 -5.10 15.89
CA ASP A 82 -12.40 -6.30 15.54
C ASP A 82 -11.89 -6.27 14.10
N GLU A 83 -12.69 -5.70 13.20
CA GLU A 83 -12.30 -5.50 11.80
C GLU A 83 -11.13 -4.51 11.68
N ARG A 84 -11.20 -3.38 12.40
CA ARG A 84 -10.08 -2.42 12.49
C ARG A 84 -8.81 -3.06 13.03
N ARG A 85 -8.93 -3.86 14.11
CA ARG A 85 -7.77 -4.59 14.67
C ARG A 85 -7.15 -5.53 13.66
N ARG A 86 -7.99 -6.28 12.94
CA ARG A 86 -7.53 -7.21 11.91
C ARG A 86 -6.82 -6.48 10.78
N ILE A 87 -7.39 -5.40 10.25
CA ILE A 87 -6.78 -4.59 9.20
C ILE A 87 -5.42 -4.02 9.64
N LEU A 88 -5.33 -3.51 10.87
CA LEU A 88 -4.06 -3.01 11.41
C LEU A 88 -3.03 -4.12 11.53
N ALA A 89 -3.42 -5.28 12.07
CA ALA A 89 -2.52 -6.41 12.25
C ALA A 89 -2.03 -6.97 10.91
N ASP A 90 -2.96 -7.33 10.02
CA ASP A 90 -2.68 -7.94 8.72
C ASP A 90 -1.93 -6.97 7.81
N GLY A 91 -2.36 -5.70 7.76
CA GLY A 91 -1.71 -4.68 6.95
C GLY A 91 -0.30 -4.32 7.43
N THR A 92 -0.10 -4.21 8.75
CA THR A 92 1.24 -3.99 9.33
C THR A 92 2.15 -5.17 9.04
N ALA A 93 1.64 -6.40 9.13
CA ALA A 93 2.40 -7.60 8.81
C ALA A 93 2.83 -7.62 7.34
N ALA A 94 1.93 -7.27 6.41
CA ALA A 94 2.23 -7.20 4.99
C ALA A 94 3.33 -6.16 4.66
N LEU A 95 3.26 -4.97 5.27
CA LEU A 95 4.29 -3.95 5.10
C LEU A 95 5.65 -4.38 5.67
N ARG A 96 5.65 -5.06 6.82
CA ARG A 96 6.87 -5.63 7.40
C ARG A 96 7.48 -6.70 6.51
N SER A 97 6.67 -7.59 5.94
CA SER A 97 7.18 -8.59 5.00
C SER A 97 7.75 -7.98 3.72
N ALA A 98 7.29 -6.78 3.36
CA ALA A 98 7.79 -6.00 2.22
C ALA A 98 8.96 -5.06 2.59
N GLY A 99 9.54 -5.17 3.79
CA GLY A 99 10.74 -4.42 4.21
C GLY A 99 10.49 -3.19 5.10
N CYS A 100 9.24 -2.76 5.29
CA CYS A 100 8.94 -1.62 6.16
C CYS A 100 8.96 -2.04 7.65
N ALA A 101 10.04 -1.75 8.37
CA ALA A 101 10.20 -2.19 9.75
C ALA A 101 9.16 -1.58 10.73
N ARG A 102 8.81 -0.31 10.53
CA ARG A 102 7.98 0.48 11.46
C ARG A 102 6.91 1.29 10.73
N PRO A 103 5.90 0.64 10.13
CA PRO A 103 4.87 1.35 9.39
C PRO A 103 4.02 2.21 10.34
N GLY A 104 3.87 3.49 10.00
CA GLY A 104 2.81 4.33 10.56
C GLY A 104 1.43 3.93 10.02
N PHE A 105 0.37 4.63 10.41
CA PHE A 105 -0.99 4.37 9.91
C PHE A 105 -1.72 5.69 9.60
N ARG A 106 -2.50 5.72 8.52
CA ARG A 106 -3.36 6.86 8.15
C ARG A 106 -4.66 6.42 7.51
#